data_AF-A0AAF5Q0Y5-F1
#
_entry.id   AF-A0AAF5Q0Y5-F1
#
_cell.length_a   1.000
_cell.length_b   1.000
_cell.length_c   1.000
_cell.angle_alpha   90.00
_cell.angle_beta   90.00
_cell.angle_gamma   90.00
#
_symmetry.space_group_name_H-M   'P 1'
#
loop_
_entity.id
_entity.type
_entity.pdbx_description
1 polymer ?
#
loop_
_entity_poly.entity_id
_entity_poly.type
_entity_poly.pdbx_seq_one_letter_code
_entity_poly.pdbx_strand_id
1 'polypeptide(L)'
;MTDKERKDGQRMKEQEEVIRADICSAIRNGLMEMMINSAKEQISISVPTANFKIRIKAEFRGEKFCFEMHRPVIFDELQMYLNSRCNLKLNIYYTLRNHELIVPIRNQLELDRAIELVDLDRTSHQRSLRLLLSRYQPDTRLPTLFTCSPIPDASGTFSVQSPRIIEIPYCECRSSCTSTNTGLINSSRQNGSSVSSGVVLGDFDEYYQKDMSTPCAPTNWKQGKCIGSGAFGKVYLCVDVDTGKEVALKRFNICRSDKHLKKHIIQLENEINLLSTIQHDRIVQYLGAQQIDESICIFIEYMTGGSVKDYIATYGCLSNTVAGKYTYQILNGLEYLHQNEIIHRDIKPANILRDSNGNVKIGDFGSAKRLQAICSQQTSTFIGTPNYMAPEVVLGHTRHGRKADIWSVGCTLVEMLTAKSPWNNLEPMAIIFNIAKHNPSYQLPLDVDPILSYLISMTFERDVDKRPSALQLLNNFDFDKFLNTS
;
A
#
# COMPACT_ATOMS: atom_id res chain seq x y z
N MET A 1 -60.17 -65.60 14.11
CA MET A 1 -59.53 -64.54 14.90
C MET A 1 -60.65 -63.75 15.56
N THR A 2 -60.76 -63.87 16.88
CA THR A 2 -61.87 -63.35 17.68
C THR A 2 -61.78 -61.82 17.78
N ASP A 3 -62.92 -61.12 17.96
CA ASP A 3 -62.94 -59.65 18.11
C ASP A 3 -62.08 -59.14 19.28
N LYS A 4 -61.76 -60.02 20.24
CA LYS A 4 -60.83 -59.77 21.33
C LYS A 4 -59.37 -59.71 20.86
N GLU A 5 -58.95 -60.66 20.02
CA GLU A 5 -57.59 -60.69 19.43
C GLU A 5 -57.34 -59.51 18.49
N ARG A 6 -58.38 -59.04 17.78
CA ARG A 6 -58.31 -57.83 16.94
C ARG A 6 -58.15 -56.56 17.78
N LYS A 7 -58.89 -56.42 18.87
CA LYS A 7 -58.78 -55.27 19.79
C LYS A 7 -57.44 -55.26 20.52
N ASP A 8 -56.95 -56.41 20.97
CA ASP A 8 -55.66 -56.51 21.66
C ASP A 8 -54.49 -56.23 20.70
N GLY A 9 -54.57 -56.69 19.45
CA GLY A 9 -53.58 -56.37 18.40
C GLY A 9 -53.58 -54.89 18.00
N GLN A 10 -54.74 -54.23 18.00
CA GLN A 10 -54.85 -52.80 17.71
C GLN A 10 -54.34 -51.94 18.87
N ARG A 11 -54.60 -52.37 20.11
CA ARG A 11 -54.10 -51.73 21.33
C ARG A 11 -52.57 -51.86 21.49
N MET A 12 -51.99 -53.00 21.10
CA MET A 12 -50.53 -53.16 21.05
C MET A 12 -49.89 -52.27 19.98
N LYS A 13 -50.51 -52.11 18.81
CA LYS A 13 -50.00 -51.20 17.77
C LYS A 13 -50.05 -49.73 18.19
N GLU A 14 -51.13 -49.31 18.86
CA GLU A 14 -51.22 -47.96 19.43
C GLU A 14 -50.16 -47.74 20.52
N GLN A 15 -49.91 -48.74 21.37
CA GLN A 15 -48.83 -48.68 22.36
C GLN A 15 -47.43 -48.62 21.72
N GLU A 16 -47.17 -49.37 20.65
CA GLU A 16 -45.91 -49.28 19.91
C GLU A 16 -45.73 -47.91 19.22
N GLU A 17 -46.80 -47.30 18.70
CA GLU A 17 -46.73 -45.95 18.13
C GLU A 17 -46.46 -44.89 19.18
N VAL A 18 -47.08 -44.99 20.36
CA VAL A 18 -46.80 -44.09 21.49
C VAL A 18 -45.36 -44.24 21.96
N ILE A 19 -44.87 -45.47 22.13
CA ILE A 19 -43.48 -45.73 22.52
C ILE A 19 -42.50 -45.21 21.44
N ARG A 20 -42.80 -45.40 20.15
CA ARG A 20 -41.99 -44.83 19.06
C ARG A 20 -42.00 -43.31 19.06
N ALA A 21 -43.15 -42.68 19.33
CA ALA A 21 -43.26 -41.23 19.42
C ALA A 21 -42.44 -40.68 20.60
N ASP A 22 -42.49 -41.36 21.75
CA ASP A 22 -41.74 -41.00 22.95
C ASP A 22 -40.22 -41.19 22.76
N ILE A 23 -39.79 -42.28 22.14
CA ILE A 23 -38.37 -42.51 21.80
C ILE A 23 -37.88 -41.45 20.80
N CYS A 24 -38.67 -41.15 19.75
CA CYS A 24 -38.33 -40.10 18.80
C CYS A 24 -38.29 -38.70 19.45
N SER A 25 -39.17 -38.44 20.43
CA SER A 25 -39.17 -37.21 21.21
C SER A 25 -37.93 -37.12 22.12
N ALA A 26 -37.59 -38.20 22.82
CA ALA A 26 -36.41 -38.29 23.67
C ALA A 26 -35.11 -38.14 22.87
N ILE A 27 -35.01 -38.76 21.69
CA ILE A 27 -33.87 -38.59 20.77
C ILE A 27 -33.79 -37.16 20.25
N ARG A 28 -34.92 -36.54 19.86
CA ARG A 28 -34.93 -35.14 19.42
C ARG A 28 -34.53 -34.19 20.54
N ASN A 29 -35.03 -34.39 21.74
CA ASN A 29 -34.70 -33.55 22.89
C ASN A 29 -33.24 -33.75 23.33
N GLY A 30 -32.73 -34.99 23.32
CA GLY A 30 -31.34 -35.29 23.60
C GLY A 30 -30.37 -34.76 22.53
N LEU A 31 -30.73 -34.84 21.25
CA LEU A 31 -29.98 -34.21 20.16
C LEU A 31 -30.05 -32.69 20.24
N MET A 32 -31.19 -32.11 20.61
CA MET A 32 -31.34 -30.68 20.80
C MET A 32 -30.54 -30.19 22.02
N GLU A 33 -30.50 -30.93 23.13
CA GLU A 33 -29.64 -30.65 24.27
C GLU A 33 -28.16 -30.80 23.93
N MET A 34 -27.78 -31.83 23.16
CA MET A 34 -26.40 -31.97 22.67
C MET A 34 -26.02 -30.85 21.69
N MET A 35 -26.93 -30.40 20.83
CA MET A 35 -26.71 -29.26 19.94
C MET A 35 -26.65 -27.95 20.72
N ILE A 36 -27.47 -27.79 21.77
CA ILE A 36 -27.43 -26.63 22.67
C ILE A 36 -26.17 -26.66 23.52
N ASN A 37 -25.71 -27.82 23.98
CA ASN A 37 -24.49 -27.96 24.78
C ASN A 37 -23.24 -27.84 23.90
N SER A 38 -23.26 -28.36 22.67
CA SER A 38 -22.22 -28.13 21.67
C SER A 38 -22.19 -26.67 21.23
N ALA A 39 -23.35 -26.02 21.06
CA ALA A 39 -23.43 -24.58 20.85
C ALA A 39 -22.94 -23.80 22.08
N LYS A 40 -23.27 -24.23 23.31
CA LYS A 40 -22.78 -23.61 24.55
C LYS A 40 -21.28 -23.81 24.78
N GLU A 41 -20.71 -24.94 24.37
CA GLU A 41 -19.26 -25.19 24.39
C GLU A 41 -18.53 -24.43 23.27
N GLN A 42 -19.18 -24.19 22.12
CA GLN A 42 -18.69 -23.25 21.12
C GLN A 42 -18.87 -21.77 21.55
N ILE A 43 -19.83 -21.47 22.43
CA ILE A 43 -20.09 -20.14 23.02
C ILE A 43 -19.24 -19.91 24.29
N SER A 44 -18.68 -20.94 24.93
CA SER A 44 -17.84 -20.83 26.14
C SER A 44 -16.36 -20.59 25.86
N ILE A 45 -15.97 -20.34 24.61
CA ILE A 45 -14.75 -19.59 24.27
C ILE A 45 -15.10 -18.11 24.38
N SER A 46 -15.04 -17.57 25.59
CA SER A 46 -15.10 -16.14 25.94
C SER A 46 -15.45 -15.19 24.77
N VAL A 47 -16.73 -15.15 24.36
CA VAL A 47 -17.21 -14.15 23.41
C VAL A 47 -17.12 -12.80 24.14
N PRO A 48 -16.28 -11.85 23.71
CA PRO A 48 -16.29 -10.53 24.31
C PRO A 48 -17.67 -9.95 24.08
N THR A 49 -18.33 -9.45 25.13
CA THR A 49 -19.63 -8.78 25.09
C THR A 49 -19.75 -7.94 23.81
N ALA A 50 -20.52 -8.46 22.84
CA ALA A 50 -20.69 -7.82 21.55
C ALA A 50 -21.48 -6.53 21.80
N ASN A 51 -20.83 -5.39 21.59
CA ASN A 51 -21.49 -4.09 21.71
C ASN A 51 -22.59 -4.02 20.65
N PHE A 52 -23.87 -3.93 21.07
CA PHE A 52 -25.03 -3.93 20.16
C PHE A 52 -25.00 -2.78 19.14
N LYS A 53 -24.17 -1.76 19.41
CA LYS A 53 -23.89 -0.66 18.49
C LYS A 53 -22.44 -0.68 18.06
N ILE A 54 -22.19 -0.31 16.81
CA ILE A 54 -20.86 0.01 16.30
C ILE A 54 -20.72 1.51 16.15
N ARG A 55 -19.57 2.03 16.58
CA ARG A 55 -19.20 3.42 16.34
C ARG A 55 -18.60 3.56 14.95
N ILE A 56 -19.07 4.52 14.18
CA ILE A 56 -18.55 4.83 12.84
C ILE A 56 -17.92 6.22 12.88
N LYS A 57 -16.67 6.31 12.42
CA LYS A 57 -15.94 7.57 12.21
C LYS A 57 -15.75 7.75 10.72
N ALA A 58 -16.46 8.71 10.15
CA ALA A 58 -16.38 9.01 8.73
C ALA A 58 -15.62 10.32 8.49
N GLU A 59 -14.91 10.38 7.37
CA GLU A 59 -14.21 11.57 6.89
C GLU A 59 -14.62 11.88 5.45
N PHE A 60 -15.04 13.12 5.19
CA PHE A 60 -15.35 13.61 3.86
C PHE A 60 -14.69 14.98 3.67
N ARG A 61 -13.80 15.12 2.68
CA ARG A 61 -13.10 16.39 2.37
C ARG A 61 -12.37 17.02 3.56
N GLY A 62 -11.78 16.18 4.42
CA GLY A 62 -11.09 16.60 5.65
C GLY A 62 -12.01 16.87 6.84
N GLU A 63 -13.33 16.89 6.65
CA GLU A 63 -14.29 16.99 7.75
C GLU A 63 -14.57 15.62 8.35
N LYS A 64 -14.42 15.51 9.67
CA LYS A 64 -14.60 14.27 10.42
C LYS A 64 -15.89 14.31 11.23
N PHE A 65 -16.66 13.24 11.16
CA PHE A 65 -17.87 13.10 11.98
C PHE A 65 -18.01 11.66 12.51
N CYS A 66 -18.72 11.54 13.63
CA CYS A 66 -18.90 10.27 14.34
C CYS A 66 -20.38 10.03 14.58
N PHE A 67 -20.82 8.79 14.41
CA PHE A 67 -22.18 8.34 14.72
C PHE A 67 -22.15 6.87 15.13
N GLU A 68 -23.27 6.35 15.61
CA GLU A 68 -23.41 4.96 16.01
C GLU A 68 -24.57 4.31 15.24
N MET A 69 -24.38 3.07 14.82
CA MET A 69 -25.42 2.25 14.18
C MET A 69 -25.60 0.95 14.96
N HIS A 70 -26.83 0.44 14.98
CA HIS A 70 -27.12 -0.88 15.54
C HIS A 70 -26.52 -1.97 14.64
N ARG A 71 -26.09 -3.08 15.26
CA ARG A 71 -25.68 -4.29 14.53
C ARG A 71 -26.91 -5.19 14.29
N PRO A 72 -27.02 -5.87 13.13
CA PRO A 72 -26.12 -5.80 11.98
C PRO A 72 -26.24 -4.47 11.22
N VAL A 73 -25.13 -3.96 10.67
CA VAL A 73 -25.15 -2.74 9.87
C VAL A 73 -25.46 -3.10 8.43
N ILE A 74 -26.56 -2.60 7.89
CA ILE A 74 -26.95 -2.81 6.49
C ILE A 74 -26.28 -1.75 5.61
N PHE A 75 -25.65 -2.18 4.52
CA PHE A 75 -24.88 -1.33 3.62
C PHE A 75 -25.72 -0.23 3.00
N ASP A 76 -26.93 -0.55 2.53
CA ASP A 76 -27.83 0.42 1.92
C ASP A 76 -28.29 1.49 2.94
N GLU A 77 -28.54 1.09 4.19
CA GLU A 77 -28.90 2.02 5.27
C GLU A 77 -27.74 2.95 5.62
N LEU A 78 -26.53 2.40 5.75
CA LEU A 78 -25.31 3.18 5.97
C LEU A 78 -25.08 4.17 4.81
N GLN A 79 -25.20 3.70 3.57
CA GLN A 79 -25.01 4.53 2.39
C GLN A 79 -26.07 5.64 2.30
N MET A 80 -27.34 5.32 2.57
CA MET A 80 -28.42 6.31 2.61
C MET A 80 -28.15 7.36 3.69
N TYR A 81 -27.78 6.95 4.90
CA TYR A 81 -27.44 7.85 5.99
C TYR A 81 -26.31 8.82 5.62
N LEU A 82 -25.22 8.29 5.06
CA LEU A 82 -24.07 9.09 4.63
C LEU A 82 -24.42 10.04 3.48
N ASN A 83 -25.19 9.58 2.50
CA ASN A 83 -25.63 10.39 1.37
C ASN A 83 -26.53 11.54 1.82
N SER A 84 -27.49 11.28 2.72
CA SER A 84 -28.36 12.31 3.29
C SER A 84 -27.57 13.31 4.13
N ARG A 85 -26.56 12.85 4.89
CA ARG A 85 -25.73 13.71 5.73
C ARG A 85 -24.88 14.70 4.93
N CYS A 86 -24.34 14.26 3.80
CA CYS A 86 -23.48 15.08 2.93
C CYS A 86 -24.22 15.69 1.74
N ASN A 87 -25.52 15.41 1.59
CA ASN A 87 -26.37 15.80 0.46
C ASN A 87 -25.76 15.48 -0.93
N LEU A 88 -25.11 14.32 -1.03
CA LEU A 88 -24.36 13.88 -2.20
C LEU A 88 -24.37 12.36 -2.28
N LYS A 89 -24.29 11.79 -3.49
CA LYS A 89 -23.99 10.37 -3.65
C LYS A 89 -22.50 10.14 -3.39
N LEU A 90 -22.19 9.26 -2.45
CA LEU A 90 -20.82 8.99 -2.00
C LEU A 90 -20.36 7.57 -2.32
N ASN A 91 -19.06 7.44 -2.59
CA ASN A 91 -18.33 6.18 -2.48
C ASN A 91 -17.80 6.03 -1.06
N ILE A 92 -17.82 4.80 -0.54
CA ILE A 92 -17.40 4.46 0.82
C ILE A 92 -16.10 3.67 0.75
N TYR A 93 -15.12 4.04 1.57
CA TYR A 93 -13.86 3.32 1.70
C TYR A 93 -13.59 3.02 3.17
N TYR A 94 -13.18 1.79 3.48
CA TYR A 94 -12.56 1.45 4.75
C TYR A 94 -11.18 2.09 4.84
N THR A 95 -10.80 2.56 6.04
CA THR A 95 -9.46 3.11 6.27
C THR A 95 -8.92 2.80 7.66
N LEU A 96 -7.60 2.62 7.77
CA LEU A 96 -6.92 2.59 9.07
C LEU A 96 -6.75 4.00 9.65
N ARG A 97 -6.34 4.10 10.93
CA ARG A 97 -6.30 5.36 11.72
C ARG A 97 -5.54 6.51 11.04
N ASN A 98 -4.55 6.20 10.20
CA ASN A 98 -3.69 7.17 9.53
C ASN A 98 -3.86 7.19 8.00
N HIS A 99 -4.91 6.54 7.46
CA HIS A 99 -5.07 6.32 6.02
C HIS A 99 -3.90 5.57 5.37
N GLU A 100 -3.22 4.70 6.13
CA GLU A 100 -2.17 3.79 5.64
C GLU A 100 -2.74 2.65 4.78
N LEU A 101 -4.07 2.52 4.75
CA LEU A 101 -4.81 1.57 3.96
C LEU A 101 -6.14 2.21 3.62
N ILE A 102 -6.51 2.21 2.33
CA ILE A 102 -7.79 2.70 1.84
C ILE A 102 -8.34 1.64 0.90
N VAL A 103 -9.53 1.12 1.22
CA VAL A 103 -10.11 -0.02 0.50
C VAL A 103 -11.58 0.27 0.24
N PRO A 104 -12.06 0.20 -1.02
CA PRO A 104 -13.46 0.45 -1.31
C PRO A 104 -14.37 -0.55 -0.60
N ILE A 105 -15.53 -0.08 -0.14
CA ILE A 105 -16.65 -0.89 0.32
C ILE A 105 -17.81 -0.63 -0.66
N ARG A 106 -18.18 -1.65 -1.41
CA ARG A 106 -19.11 -1.57 -2.55
C ARG A 106 -20.40 -2.37 -2.31
N ASN A 107 -20.38 -3.29 -1.37
CA ASN A 107 -21.49 -4.20 -1.08
C ASN A 107 -21.49 -4.65 0.38
N GLN A 108 -22.55 -5.35 0.78
CA GLN A 108 -22.73 -5.86 2.15
C GLN A 108 -21.57 -6.77 2.60
N LEU A 109 -21.08 -7.66 1.74
CA LEU A 109 -20.02 -8.60 2.09
C LEU A 109 -18.70 -7.88 2.45
N GLU A 110 -18.33 -6.83 1.70
CA GLU A 110 -17.15 -6.03 2.02
C GLU A 110 -17.33 -5.21 3.32
N LEU A 111 -18.55 -4.74 3.59
CA LEU A 111 -18.88 -4.05 4.84
C LEU A 111 -18.78 -5.00 6.05
N ASP A 112 -19.34 -6.21 5.93
CA ASP A 112 -19.30 -7.22 6.99
C ASP A 112 -17.87 -7.60 7.34
N ARG A 113 -17.01 -7.79 6.33
CA ARG A 113 -15.57 -8.03 6.52
C ARG A 113 -14.88 -6.87 7.21
N ALA A 114 -15.15 -5.63 6.80
CA ALA A 114 -14.58 -4.44 7.43
C ALA A 114 -15.00 -4.31 8.91
N ILE A 115 -16.24 -4.67 9.24
CA ILE A 115 -16.75 -4.70 10.60
C ILE A 115 -16.07 -5.81 11.42
N GLU A 116 -15.95 -7.02 10.88
CA GLU A 116 -15.26 -8.13 11.56
C GLU A 116 -13.78 -7.81 11.81
N LEU A 117 -13.10 -7.13 10.88
CA LEU A 117 -11.73 -6.63 11.09
C LEU A 117 -11.61 -5.69 12.30
N VAL A 118 -12.59 -4.82 12.51
CA VAL A 118 -12.63 -3.93 13.69
C VAL A 118 -12.80 -4.73 14.98
N ASP A 119 -13.50 -5.86 14.92
CA ASP A 119 -13.73 -6.73 16.08
C ASP A 119 -12.53 -7.66 16.37
N LEU A 120 -11.69 -7.95 15.37
CA LEU A 120 -10.46 -8.73 15.50
C LEU A 120 -9.30 -7.96 16.15
N ASP A 121 -9.22 -6.64 15.99
CA ASP A 121 -8.17 -5.80 16.60
C ASP A 121 -8.39 -5.69 18.12
N ARG A 122 -7.67 -6.53 18.88
CA ARG A 122 -7.72 -6.57 20.35
C ARG A 122 -6.92 -5.44 21.03
N THR A 123 -6.20 -4.61 20.28
CA THR A 123 -5.20 -3.67 20.83
C THR A 123 -5.67 -2.21 20.92
N SER A 124 -6.75 -1.84 20.24
CA SER A 124 -7.31 -0.48 20.24
C SER A 124 -8.43 -0.30 21.27
N HIS A 125 -8.28 0.67 22.19
CA HIS A 125 -9.31 1.06 23.17
C HIS A 125 -10.54 1.78 22.55
N GLN A 126 -10.61 1.95 21.23
CA GLN A 126 -11.79 2.49 20.53
C GLN A 126 -12.12 1.66 19.28
N ARG A 127 -13.16 0.83 19.41
CA ARG A 127 -13.75 -0.05 18.38
C ARG A 127 -14.62 0.74 17.40
N SER A 128 -14.01 1.55 16.54
CA SER A 128 -14.75 2.31 15.54
C SER A 128 -14.41 1.89 14.13
N LEU A 129 -15.43 1.57 13.33
CA LEU A 129 -15.30 1.47 11.88
C LEU A 129 -14.93 2.84 11.33
N ARG A 130 -13.82 2.92 10.62
CA ARG A 130 -13.30 4.15 10.05
C ARG A 130 -13.55 4.16 8.56
N LEU A 131 -14.23 5.21 8.10
CA LEU A 131 -14.63 5.38 6.71
C LEU A 131 -14.02 6.65 6.14
N LEU A 132 -13.46 6.55 4.94
CA LEU A 132 -13.14 7.69 4.09
C LEU A 132 -14.19 7.75 2.98
N LEU A 133 -14.68 8.95 2.66
CA LEU A 133 -15.76 9.16 1.71
C LEU A 133 -15.29 9.99 0.52
N SER A 134 -15.76 9.66 -0.67
CA SER A 134 -15.54 10.46 -1.88
C SER A 134 -16.81 10.71 -2.66
N ARG A 135 -16.81 11.74 -3.52
CA ARG A 135 -17.94 11.97 -4.44
C ARG A 135 -18.03 10.83 -5.44
N TYR A 136 -19.25 10.36 -5.69
CA TYR A 136 -19.53 9.49 -6.81
C TYR A 136 -19.36 10.26 -8.12
N GLN A 137 -18.51 9.78 -9.02
CA GLN A 137 -18.41 10.25 -10.40
C GLN A 137 -18.99 9.17 -11.32
N PRO A 138 -20.06 9.44 -12.07
CA PRO A 138 -20.50 8.51 -13.11
C PRO A 138 -19.47 8.48 -14.24
N ASP A 139 -19.15 7.29 -14.76
CA ASP A 139 -18.26 7.09 -15.89
C ASP A 139 -18.82 7.76 -17.17
N THR A 140 -18.56 9.04 -17.35
CA THR A 140 -18.74 9.74 -18.64
C THR A 140 -17.37 10.03 -19.24
N ARG A 141 -17.07 9.38 -20.36
CA ARG A 141 -15.86 9.58 -21.17
C ARG A 141 -15.77 11.01 -21.70
N LEU A 142 -14.53 11.52 -21.73
CA LEU A 142 -13.92 12.69 -22.42
C LEU A 142 -13.60 13.95 -21.58
N PRO A 143 -12.43 14.60 -21.85
CA PRO A 143 -11.70 15.43 -20.91
C PRO A 143 -12.07 16.90 -21.03
N THR A 144 -12.29 17.57 -19.90
CA THR A 144 -12.28 19.04 -19.84
C THR A 144 -11.35 19.52 -18.74
N LEU A 145 -10.39 20.30 -19.23
CA LEU A 145 -9.46 21.19 -18.56
C LEU A 145 -9.94 21.76 -17.21
N PHE A 146 -9.01 21.73 -16.24
CA PHE A 146 -9.04 22.39 -14.94
C PHE A 146 -10.22 22.07 -14.01
N THR A 147 -9.97 21.29 -12.97
CA THR A 147 -10.02 21.71 -11.55
C THR A 147 -10.07 20.49 -10.62
N CYS A 148 -9.30 20.57 -9.54
CA CYS A 148 -9.22 19.66 -8.40
C CYS A 148 -8.76 18.23 -8.67
N SER A 149 -7.61 17.90 -8.07
CA SER A 149 -6.94 16.60 -8.09
C SER A 149 -7.92 15.42 -8.00
N PRO A 150 -7.86 14.46 -8.93
CA PRO A 150 -8.61 13.22 -8.80
C PRO A 150 -8.08 12.44 -7.59
N ILE A 151 -9.01 11.89 -6.83
CA ILE A 151 -8.71 10.87 -5.82
C ILE A 151 -8.07 9.70 -6.57
N PRO A 152 -6.98 9.12 -6.04
CA PRO A 152 -6.21 8.11 -6.77
C PRO A 152 -7.10 6.94 -7.13
N ASP A 153 -6.97 6.50 -8.37
CA ASP A 153 -7.48 5.22 -8.82
C ASP A 153 -6.94 4.12 -7.91
N ALA A 154 -7.79 3.14 -7.59
CA ALA A 154 -7.49 2.05 -6.65
C ALA A 154 -6.42 1.06 -7.16
N SER A 155 -5.66 1.44 -8.19
CA SER A 155 -4.74 0.59 -8.93
C SER A 155 -3.32 0.65 -8.37
N GLY A 156 -2.87 1.77 -7.78
CA GLY A 156 -1.46 1.95 -7.40
C GLY A 156 -0.50 1.56 -8.54
N THR A 157 -0.93 1.70 -9.80
CA THR A 157 -0.17 1.25 -10.97
C THR A 157 0.53 2.41 -11.63
N PHE A 158 1.84 2.30 -11.79
CA PHE A 158 2.55 2.97 -12.87
C PHE A 158 1.95 2.48 -14.19
N SER A 159 1.34 3.38 -14.95
CA SER A 159 0.95 3.15 -16.34
C SER A 159 2.09 3.66 -17.22
N VAL A 160 2.91 2.76 -17.76
CA VAL A 160 3.59 3.04 -19.03
C VAL A 160 2.52 2.87 -20.11
N GLN A 161 1.95 3.98 -20.58
CA GLN A 161 1.37 3.93 -21.92
C GLN A 161 2.56 3.72 -22.87
N SER A 162 2.60 2.57 -23.53
CA SER A 162 3.47 2.39 -24.69
C SER A 162 3.13 3.50 -25.69
N PRO A 163 4.10 4.27 -26.21
CA PRO A 163 3.81 5.19 -27.28
C PRO A 163 3.36 4.36 -28.48
N ARG A 164 2.11 4.58 -28.92
CA ARG A 164 1.74 4.23 -30.29
C ARG A 164 2.67 5.01 -31.20
N ILE A 165 3.45 4.29 -31.99
CA ILE A 165 4.20 4.86 -33.12
C ILE A 165 3.15 5.49 -34.04
N ILE A 166 3.10 6.81 -34.04
CA ILE A 166 2.51 7.58 -35.13
C ILE A 166 3.71 8.22 -35.81
N GLU A 167 4.10 7.67 -36.95
CA GLU A 167 4.96 8.38 -37.88
C GLU A 167 4.24 9.67 -38.29
N ILE A 168 4.80 10.82 -37.93
CA ILE A 168 4.36 12.11 -38.44
C ILE A 168 5.57 12.74 -39.14
N PRO A 169 5.40 13.27 -40.38
CA PRO A 169 6.51 13.60 -41.25
C PRO A 169 7.27 14.84 -40.77
N TYR A 170 8.55 14.87 -41.15
CA TYR A 170 9.43 16.04 -41.15
C TYR A 170 8.71 17.35 -41.47
N CYS A 171 8.88 18.36 -40.63
CA CYS A 171 8.70 19.76 -41.01
C CYS A 171 9.91 20.58 -40.56
N GLU A 172 10.51 21.25 -41.53
CA GLU A 172 11.79 21.95 -41.50
C GLU A 172 11.80 23.18 -40.57
N CYS A 173 12.95 23.38 -39.90
CA CYS A 173 13.33 24.67 -39.37
C CYS A 173 13.50 25.69 -40.50
N ARG A 174 13.03 26.93 -40.29
CA ARG A 174 13.68 28.14 -40.81
C ARG A 174 13.39 29.35 -39.90
N SER A 175 14.49 29.89 -39.34
CA SER A 175 14.87 31.32 -39.16
C SER A 175 13.77 32.32 -38.79
N SER A 176 13.88 33.18 -37.77
CA SER A 176 14.93 34.18 -37.43
C SER A 176 14.43 34.89 -36.15
N CYS A 177 15.21 35.45 -35.22
CA CYS A 177 16.03 36.64 -35.40
C CYS A 177 16.87 36.96 -34.13
N THR A 178 18.17 37.15 -34.37
CA THR A 178 19.10 38.18 -33.84
C THR A 178 19.09 38.61 -32.36
N SER A 179 20.26 38.35 -31.76
CA SER A 179 20.91 38.95 -30.59
C SER A 179 21.10 40.49 -30.65
N THR A 180 21.05 41.14 -29.48
CA THR A 180 21.96 42.25 -29.12
C THR A 180 22.16 42.35 -27.61
N ASN A 181 23.35 42.81 -27.27
CA ASN A 181 24.08 42.72 -26.00
C ASN A 181 23.87 43.97 -25.11
N THR A 182 24.45 43.93 -23.90
CA THR A 182 24.86 45.04 -23.00
C THR A 182 23.92 45.61 -21.91
N GLY A 183 24.48 45.74 -20.69
CA GLY A 183 24.28 46.93 -19.84
C GLY A 183 23.92 46.70 -18.37
N LEU A 184 24.92 46.70 -17.49
CA LEU A 184 24.80 47.01 -16.05
C LEU A 184 24.14 48.39 -15.82
N ILE A 185 23.40 48.58 -14.71
CA ILE A 185 23.45 49.74 -13.79
C ILE A 185 22.53 49.49 -12.57
N ASN A 186 23.08 49.73 -11.38
CA ASN A 186 22.39 49.89 -10.09
C ASN A 186 21.49 51.14 -10.07
N SER A 187 20.29 51.05 -9.49
CA SER A 187 19.78 52.14 -8.63
C SER A 187 18.62 51.68 -7.75
N SER A 188 18.79 51.92 -6.47
CA SER A 188 17.82 51.92 -5.38
C SER A 188 16.68 52.92 -5.60
N ARG A 189 15.45 52.53 -5.22
CA ARG A 189 14.42 53.45 -4.70
C ARG A 189 13.33 52.69 -3.93
N GLN A 190 13.16 53.08 -2.67
CA GLN A 190 12.07 52.69 -1.77
C GLN A 190 10.79 53.47 -2.09
N ASN A 191 9.65 52.82 -1.79
CA ASN A 191 8.31 53.29 -1.38
C ASN A 191 7.30 52.29 -1.97
N GLY A 192 6.54 51.47 -1.24
CA GLY A 192 5.91 51.65 0.06
C GLY A 192 4.40 51.47 -0.15
N SER A 193 3.83 50.31 0.19
CA SER A 193 2.44 50.15 0.66
C SER A 193 1.96 48.68 0.73
N SER A 194 1.19 48.41 1.78
CA SER A 194 0.32 47.24 2.04
C SER A 194 1.00 45.90 2.35
N VAL A 195 1.33 45.73 3.64
CA VAL A 195 1.61 44.45 4.28
C VAL A 195 0.31 43.64 4.29
N SER A 196 0.14 42.73 3.33
CA SER A 196 -0.63 41.51 3.53
C SER A 196 0.35 40.46 4.05
N SER A 197 0.01 39.81 5.16
CA SER A 197 0.85 38.78 5.80
C SER A 197 0.94 37.53 4.93
N GLY A 198 1.73 37.60 3.87
CA GLY A 198 2.23 36.47 3.12
C GLY A 198 3.33 35.79 3.92
N VAL A 199 3.22 34.48 4.11
CA VAL A 199 4.30 33.67 4.66
C VAL A 199 5.48 33.78 3.67
N VAL A 200 6.52 34.52 4.06
CA VAL A 200 7.81 34.49 3.38
C VAL A 200 8.35 33.07 3.58
N LEU A 201 8.37 32.28 2.50
CA LEU A 201 9.18 31.07 2.44
C LEU A 201 10.61 31.58 2.47
N GLY A 202 11.30 31.39 3.60
CA GLY A 202 12.74 31.68 3.68
C GLY A 202 13.46 30.97 2.55
N ASP A 203 14.45 31.64 1.98
CA ASP A 203 15.26 31.12 0.88
C ASP A 203 15.77 29.73 1.25
N PHE A 204 15.26 28.72 0.54
CA PHE A 204 15.62 27.30 0.72
C PHE A 204 17.15 27.08 0.54
N ASP A 205 17.81 28.02 -0.14
CA ASP A 205 19.25 28.08 -0.37
C ASP A 205 20.07 28.53 0.86
N GLU A 206 19.50 29.28 1.81
CA GLU A 206 20.29 29.95 2.87
C GLU A 206 20.58 29.05 4.09
N TYR A 207 19.96 27.85 4.17
CA TYR A 207 20.16 26.91 5.29
C TYR A 207 21.13 25.75 4.98
N TYR A 208 21.56 25.58 3.73
CA TYR A 208 22.52 24.54 3.34
C TYR A 208 23.95 25.10 3.36
N GLN A 209 24.53 25.21 4.55
CA GLN A 209 25.97 25.36 4.68
C GLN A 209 26.66 24.13 4.07
N LYS A 210 27.47 24.41 3.06
CA LYS A 210 28.15 23.48 2.16
C LYS A 210 29.15 22.60 2.91
N ASP A 211 28.69 21.46 3.40
CA ASP A 211 29.56 20.37 3.83
C ASP A 211 29.81 19.45 2.62
N MET A 212 31.07 19.31 2.21
CA MET A 212 31.49 18.64 0.96
C MET A 212 31.23 17.12 0.93
N SER A 213 30.57 16.58 1.95
CA SER A 213 30.16 15.17 2.09
C SER A 213 28.68 14.91 1.79
N THR A 214 27.85 15.95 1.62
CA THR A 214 26.42 15.79 1.33
C THR A 214 26.16 15.58 -0.17
N PRO A 215 25.29 14.62 -0.58
CA PRO A 215 24.91 14.46 -1.98
C PRO A 215 24.36 15.78 -2.55
N CYS A 216 24.97 16.26 -3.63
CA CYS A 216 24.61 17.51 -4.27
C CYS A 216 23.97 17.26 -5.64
N ALA A 217 22.78 17.83 -5.83
CA ALA A 217 22.05 17.68 -7.08
C ALA A 217 22.86 18.26 -8.24
N PRO A 218 22.79 17.66 -9.44
CA PRO A 218 23.41 18.22 -10.63
C PRO A 218 22.98 19.67 -10.84
N THR A 219 23.92 20.59 -11.04
CA THR A 219 23.61 22.02 -11.23
C THR A 219 23.32 22.35 -12.69
N ASN A 220 23.97 21.65 -13.62
CA ASN A 220 23.76 21.79 -15.07
C ASN A 220 23.14 20.51 -15.63
N TRP A 221 21.81 20.43 -15.68
CA TRP A 221 21.09 19.26 -16.15
C TRP A 221 20.02 19.63 -17.18
N LYS A 222 19.67 18.66 -18.03
CA LYS A 222 18.58 18.78 -19.01
C LYS A 222 17.52 17.73 -18.77
N GLN A 223 16.27 18.17 -18.73
CA GLN A 223 15.13 17.28 -18.64
C GLN A 223 14.87 16.56 -19.98
N GLY A 224 14.66 15.26 -19.91
CA GLY A 224 14.19 14.42 -21.00
C GLY A 224 12.74 13.99 -20.81
N LYS A 225 12.45 12.76 -21.25
CA LYS A 225 11.09 12.18 -21.25
C LYS A 225 10.59 11.90 -19.83
N CYS A 226 9.26 11.97 -19.66
CA CYS A 226 8.59 11.43 -18.48
C CYS A 226 8.73 9.89 -18.49
N ILE A 227 9.26 9.32 -17.41
CA ILE A 227 9.47 7.88 -17.26
C ILE A 227 8.55 7.24 -16.21
N GLY A 228 7.86 8.06 -15.40
CA GLY A 228 6.87 7.60 -14.45
C GLY A 228 5.93 8.71 -14.01
N SER A 229 4.69 8.36 -13.67
CA SER A 229 3.70 9.27 -13.10
C SER A 229 2.91 8.53 -12.03
N GLY A 230 2.74 9.13 -10.86
CA GLY A 230 2.01 8.53 -9.74
C GLY A 230 1.49 9.55 -8.73
N ALA A 231 1.01 9.05 -7.60
CA ALA A 231 0.41 9.87 -6.53
C ALA A 231 1.39 10.91 -5.94
N PHE A 232 2.69 10.61 -5.96
CA PHE A 232 3.76 11.46 -5.44
C PHE A 232 4.36 12.41 -6.48
N GLY A 233 3.80 12.46 -7.69
CA GLY A 233 4.27 13.33 -8.76
C GLY A 233 4.79 12.58 -9.99
N LYS A 234 5.56 13.30 -10.80
CA LYS A 234 6.11 12.78 -12.07
C LYS A 234 7.61 12.56 -11.96
N VAL A 235 8.08 11.50 -12.58
CA VAL A 235 9.50 11.15 -12.67
C VAL A 235 9.95 11.34 -14.11
N TYR A 236 11.05 12.07 -14.29
CA TYR A 236 11.63 12.36 -15.61
C TYR A 236 13.04 11.78 -15.69
N LEU A 237 13.40 11.26 -16.87
CA LEU A 237 14.80 11.03 -17.20
C LEU A 237 15.45 12.39 -17.42
N CYS A 238 16.64 12.59 -16.87
CA CYS A 238 17.44 13.78 -17.06
C CYS A 238 18.88 13.37 -17.39
N VAL A 239 19.65 14.29 -17.96
CA VAL A 239 21.09 14.14 -18.16
C VAL A 239 21.77 15.26 -17.39
N ASP A 240 22.74 14.90 -16.55
CA ASP A 240 23.74 15.83 -16.05
C ASP A 240 24.67 16.16 -17.22
N VAL A 241 24.64 17.43 -17.67
CA VAL A 241 25.35 17.89 -18.86
C VAL A 241 26.86 17.92 -18.62
N ASP A 242 27.29 18.12 -17.38
CA ASP A 242 28.72 18.22 -17.06
C ASP A 242 29.38 16.84 -17.04
N THR A 243 28.66 15.82 -16.56
CA THR A 243 29.18 14.44 -16.46
C THR A 243 28.72 13.51 -17.57
N GLY A 244 27.69 13.90 -18.33
CA GLY A 244 27.02 13.06 -19.32
C GLY A 244 26.19 11.92 -18.71
N LYS A 245 26.07 11.84 -17.38
CA LYS A 245 25.36 10.75 -16.70
C LYS A 245 23.85 10.96 -16.77
N GLU A 246 23.13 9.88 -17.01
CA GLU A 246 21.67 9.86 -16.87
C GLU A 246 21.26 9.78 -15.40
N VAL A 247 20.28 10.58 -15.02
CA VAL A 247 19.71 10.66 -13.66
C VAL A 247 18.19 10.69 -13.72
N ALA A 248 17.52 10.32 -12.63
CA ALA A 248 16.07 10.41 -12.53
C ALA A 248 15.67 11.59 -11.63
N LEU A 249 14.69 12.38 -12.09
CA LEU A 249 14.16 13.56 -11.40
C LEU A 249 12.71 13.31 -10.98
N LYS A 250 12.46 13.16 -9.68
CA LYS A 250 11.11 13.07 -9.09
C LYS A 250 10.64 14.49 -8.74
N ARG A 251 9.61 14.97 -9.41
CA ARG A 251 9.06 16.33 -9.25
C ARG A 251 7.79 16.33 -8.40
N PHE A 252 7.80 17.14 -7.35
CA PHE A 252 6.68 17.41 -6.46
C PHE A 252 6.21 18.85 -6.65
N ASN A 253 4.97 19.04 -7.10
CA ASN A 253 4.42 20.39 -7.29
C ASN A 253 4.01 20.99 -5.93
N ILE A 254 4.44 22.22 -5.67
CA ILE A 254 4.01 23.03 -4.53
C ILE A 254 2.81 23.86 -4.96
N CYS A 255 1.63 23.57 -4.41
CA CYS A 255 0.46 24.42 -4.59
C CYS A 255 0.38 25.44 -3.45
N ARG A 256 0.65 26.71 -3.73
CA ARG A 256 0.63 27.79 -2.71
C ARG A 256 -0.73 28.01 -2.04
N SER A 257 -1.82 27.57 -2.67
CA SER A 257 -3.18 27.63 -2.11
C SER A 257 -3.54 26.40 -1.25
N ASP A 258 -2.66 25.40 -1.16
CA ASP A 258 -2.86 24.23 -0.32
C ASP A 258 -2.72 24.59 1.17
N LYS A 259 -3.83 24.45 1.92
CA LYS A 259 -3.87 24.69 3.37
C LYS A 259 -2.95 23.75 4.15
N HIS A 260 -2.52 22.63 3.57
CA HIS A 260 -1.61 21.67 4.16
C HIS A 260 -0.16 21.79 3.67
N LEU A 261 0.15 22.80 2.84
CA LEU A 261 1.46 22.96 2.21
C LEU A 261 2.64 22.88 3.20
N LYS A 262 2.56 23.59 4.33
CA LYS A 262 3.62 23.57 5.35
C LYS A 262 3.91 22.16 5.87
N LYS A 263 2.87 21.35 6.06
CA LYS A 263 3.01 19.96 6.52
C LYS A 263 3.65 19.09 5.43
N HIS A 264 3.24 19.27 4.17
CA HIS A 264 3.82 18.55 3.03
C HIS A 264 5.30 18.88 2.85
N ILE A 265 5.69 20.15 2.99
CA ILE A 265 7.10 20.58 2.92
C ILE A 265 7.93 19.91 4.03
N ILE A 266 7.48 19.98 5.28
CA ILE A 266 8.18 19.34 6.41
C ILE A 266 8.33 17.82 6.19
N GLN A 267 7.32 17.17 5.62
CA GLN A 267 7.39 15.74 5.31
C GLN A 267 8.43 15.44 4.24
N LEU A 268 8.48 16.26 3.19
CA LEU A 268 9.44 16.11 2.11
C LEU A 268 10.87 16.41 2.57
N GLU A 269 11.07 17.42 3.42
CA GLU A 269 12.37 17.71 4.07
C GLU A 269 12.85 16.52 4.91
N ASN A 270 11.95 15.90 5.69
CA ASN A 270 12.28 14.69 6.44
C ASN A 270 12.64 13.51 5.53
N GLU A 271 11.96 13.35 4.39
CA GLU A 271 12.29 12.34 3.38
C GLU A 271 13.67 12.60 2.77
N ILE A 272 13.96 13.86 2.37
CA ILE A 272 15.26 14.28 1.84
C ILE A 272 16.38 14.02 2.86
N ASN A 273 16.18 14.41 4.12
CA ASN A 273 17.15 14.19 5.20
C ASN A 273 17.36 12.70 5.51
N LEU A 274 16.35 11.87 5.31
CA LEU A 274 16.50 10.42 5.43
C LEU A 274 17.32 9.87 4.27
N LEU A 275 16.93 10.20 3.04
CA LEU A 275 17.55 9.75 1.80
C LEU A 275 19.03 10.15 1.71
N SER A 276 19.38 11.36 2.16
CA SER A 276 20.76 11.86 2.13
C SER A 276 21.72 11.09 3.03
N THR A 277 21.20 10.33 4.01
CA THR A 277 22.01 9.50 4.93
C THR A 277 22.19 8.06 4.45
N ILE A 278 21.54 7.67 3.34
CA ILE A 278 21.53 6.29 2.86
C ILE A 278 22.51 6.13 1.70
N GLN A 279 23.42 5.18 1.84
CA GLN A 279 24.35 4.78 0.78
C GLN A 279 24.58 3.27 0.84
N HIS A 280 24.12 2.55 -0.20
CA HIS A 280 24.25 1.10 -0.27
C HIS A 280 24.06 0.59 -1.72
N ASP A 281 24.80 -0.45 -2.11
CA ASP A 281 24.76 -1.01 -3.48
C ASP A 281 23.41 -1.61 -3.90
N ARG A 282 22.52 -1.84 -2.93
CA ARG A 282 21.17 -2.39 -3.13
C ARG A 282 20.05 -1.40 -2.84
N ILE A 283 20.37 -0.12 -2.75
CA ILE A 283 19.42 0.97 -2.55
C ILE A 283 19.67 2.05 -3.61
N VAL A 284 18.60 2.57 -4.21
CA VAL A 284 18.71 3.65 -5.18
C VAL A 284 19.29 4.89 -4.53
N GLN A 285 20.43 5.32 -5.06
CA GLN A 285 21.23 6.40 -4.54
C GLN A 285 20.54 7.75 -4.74
N TYR A 286 20.35 8.47 -3.63
CA TYR A 286 20.00 9.88 -3.65
C TYR A 286 21.20 10.71 -4.09
N LEU A 287 20.97 11.62 -5.05
CA LEU A 287 21.99 12.50 -5.61
C LEU A 287 21.85 13.94 -5.11
N GLY A 288 20.66 14.36 -4.72
CA GLY A 288 20.41 15.71 -4.21
C GLY A 288 18.98 16.17 -4.44
N ALA A 289 18.65 17.38 -4.00
CA ALA A 289 17.37 18.02 -4.26
C ALA A 289 17.56 19.49 -4.61
N GLN A 290 16.65 20.03 -5.41
CA GLN A 290 16.59 21.45 -5.78
C GLN A 290 15.15 21.92 -5.77
N GLN A 291 14.94 23.17 -5.39
CA GLN A 291 13.69 23.85 -5.67
C GLN A 291 13.77 24.50 -7.06
N ILE A 292 12.79 24.21 -7.91
CA ILE A 292 12.68 24.77 -9.26
C ILE A 292 11.26 25.29 -9.42
N ASP A 293 11.12 26.60 -9.61
CA ASP A 293 9.84 27.30 -9.66
C ASP A 293 8.96 26.99 -8.43
N GLU A 294 7.73 26.52 -8.66
CA GLU A 294 6.79 26.02 -7.65
C GLU A 294 6.89 24.49 -7.50
N SER A 295 8.09 23.92 -7.56
CA SER A 295 8.29 22.48 -7.41
C SER A 295 9.55 22.15 -6.65
N ILE A 296 9.50 21.07 -5.87
CA ILE A 296 10.69 20.44 -5.30
C ILE A 296 11.04 19.24 -6.17
N CYS A 297 12.30 19.17 -6.59
CA CYS A 297 12.81 18.12 -7.44
C CYS A 297 13.88 17.33 -6.70
N ILE A 298 13.69 16.02 -6.60
CA ILE A 298 14.64 15.09 -6.02
C ILE A 298 15.35 14.35 -7.16
N PHE A 299 16.68 14.40 -7.15
CA PHE A 299 17.55 13.69 -8.09
C PHE A 299 18.03 12.40 -7.46
N ILE A 300 17.89 11.31 -8.21
CA ILE A 300 18.36 9.96 -7.84
C ILE A 300 19.06 9.32 -9.03
N GLU A 301 19.85 8.27 -8.77
CA GLU A 301 20.45 7.50 -9.87
C GLU A 301 19.36 6.91 -10.78
N TYR A 302 19.65 6.89 -12.09
CA TYR A 302 18.74 6.30 -13.06
C TYR A 302 18.98 4.79 -13.19
N MET A 303 17.92 4.02 -12.98
CA MET A 303 17.92 2.56 -13.12
C MET A 303 17.41 2.17 -14.51
N THR A 304 18.33 1.96 -15.45
CA THR A 304 18.07 1.79 -16.89
C THR A 304 17.19 0.60 -17.24
N GLY A 305 17.15 -0.44 -16.40
CA GLY A 305 16.39 -1.66 -16.60
C GLY A 305 14.91 -1.59 -16.20
N GLY A 306 14.43 -0.42 -15.73
CA GLY A 306 13.06 -0.24 -15.24
C GLY A 306 12.77 -1.03 -13.96
N SER A 307 11.50 -1.15 -13.58
CA SER A 307 11.12 -1.95 -12.41
C SER A 307 11.02 -3.45 -12.73
N VAL A 308 11.11 -4.29 -11.70
CA VAL A 308 10.80 -5.72 -11.83
C VAL A 308 9.36 -5.93 -12.28
N LYS A 309 8.42 -5.07 -11.88
CA LYS A 309 7.04 -5.10 -12.36
C LYS A 309 6.96 -4.88 -13.88
N ASP A 310 7.69 -3.91 -14.41
CA ASP A 310 7.72 -3.64 -15.86
C ASP A 310 8.30 -4.84 -16.62
N TYR A 311 9.33 -5.47 -16.06
CA TYR A 311 9.89 -6.68 -16.63
C TYR A 311 8.86 -7.82 -16.65
N ILE A 312 8.19 -8.09 -15.53
CA ILE A 312 7.17 -9.13 -15.44
C ILE A 312 6.03 -8.89 -16.42
N ALA A 313 5.57 -7.64 -16.53
CA ALA A 313 4.53 -7.25 -17.48
C ALA A 313 4.94 -7.47 -18.94
N THR A 314 6.23 -7.33 -19.25
CA THR A 314 6.75 -7.44 -20.61
C THR A 314 7.14 -8.87 -20.99
N TYR A 315 7.75 -9.61 -20.07
CA TYR A 315 8.42 -10.90 -20.35
C TYR A 315 7.83 -12.09 -19.58
N GLY A 316 6.91 -11.87 -18.65
CA GLY A 316 6.36 -12.91 -17.80
C GLY A 316 7.20 -13.18 -16.55
N CYS A 317 7.07 -14.37 -15.98
CA CYS A 317 7.76 -14.74 -14.74
C CYS A 317 9.29 -14.83 -14.92
N LEU A 318 10.00 -14.64 -13.83
CA LEU A 318 11.45 -14.80 -13.74
C LEU A 318 11.77 -16.28 -13.51
N SER A 319 12.92 -16.72 -14.03
CA SER A 319 13.46 -18.03 -13.68
C SER A 319 13.87 -18.08 -12.21
N ASN A 320 13.94 -19.29 -11.65
CA ASN A 320 14.42 -19.51 -10.28
C ASN A 320 15.77 -18.83 -10.01
N THR A 321 16.71 -18.89 -10.96
CA THR A 321 18.03 -18.26 -10.83
C THR A 321 17.92 -16.74 -10.66
N VAL A 322 17.16 -16.07 -11.54
CA VAL A 322 17.03 -14.60 -11.47
C VAL A 322 16.21 -14.18 -10.26
N ALA A 323 15.12 -14.89 -9.95
CA ALA A 323 14.30 -14.63 -8.77
C ALA A 323 15.13 -14.79 -7.48
N GLY A 324 15.93 -15.85 -7.36
CA GLY A 324 16.84 -16.07 -6.23
C GLY A 324 17.91 -14.99 -6.10
N LYS A 325 18.57 -14.60 -7.21
CA LYS A 325 19.53 -13.49 -7.25
C LYS A 325 18.88 -12.17 -6.78
N TYR A 326 17.67 -11.87 -7.27
CA TYR A 326 16.98 -10.63 -6.91
C TYR A 326 16.53 -10.65 -5.44
N THR A 327 16.03 -11.77 -4.94
CA THR A 327 15.69 -11.93 -3.52
C THR A 327 16.91 -11.71 -2.62
N TYR A 328 18.06 -12.30 -2.95
CA TYR A 328 19.31 -12.06 -2.23
C TYR A 328 19.66 -10.56 -2.17
N GLN A 329 19.59 -9.88 -3.31
CA GLN A 329 19.91 -8.45 -3.42
C GLN A 329 18.93 -7.56 -2.65
N ILE A 330 17.62 -7.89 -2.67
CA ILE A 330 16.59 -7.21 -1.88
C ILE A 330 16.86 -7.40 -0.39
N LEU A 331 17.17 -8.62 0.05
CA LEU A 331 17.45 -8.92 1.46
C LEU A 331 18.68 -8.16 1.97
N ASN A 332 19.75 -8.06 1.18
CA ASN A 332 20.93 -7.24 1.51
C ASN A 332 20.57 -5.75 1.68
N GLY A 333 19.76 -5.20 0.78
CA GLY A 333 19.28 -3.81 0.92
C GLY A 333 18.41 -3.59 2.16
N LEU A 334 17.51 -4.53 2.45
CA LEU A 334 16.65 -4.47 3.64
C LEU A 334 17.42 -4.63 4.94
N GLU A 335 18.43 -5.49 4.98
CA GLU A 335 19.30 -5.64 6.14
C GLU A 335 19.95 -4.30 6.51
N TYR A 336 20.56 -3.64 5.53
CA TYR A 336 21.15 -2.30 5.71
C TYR A 336 20.12 -1.30 6.26
N LEU A 337 18.93 -1.24 5.66
CA LEU A 337 17.88 -0.32 6.12
C LEU A 337 17.47 -0.62 7.56
N HIS A 338 17.24 -1.90 7.89
CA HIS A 338 16.74 -2.31 9.20
C HIS A 338 17.78 -2.07 10.30
N GLN A 339 19.07 -2.27 10.00
CA GLN A 339 20.20 -1.94 10.89
C GLN A 339 20.28 -0.43 11.18
N ASN A 340 19.99 0.41 10.18
CA ASN A 340 19.92 1.86 10.33
C ASN A 340 18.58 2.36 10.89
N GLU A 341 17.76 1.47 11.46
CA GLU A 341 16.42 1.77 12.01
C GLU A 341 15.41 2.35 11.00
N ILE A 342 15.59 2.04 9.72
CA ILE A 342 14.71 2.46 8.62
C ILE A 342 13.82 1.28 8.22
N ILE A 343 12.52 1.54 8.08
CA ILE A 343 11.55 0.57 7.57
C ILE A 343 11.04 1.08 6.23
N HIS A 344 11.03 0.22 5.20
CA HIS A 344 10.65 0.62 3.85
C HIS A 344 9.13 0.74 3.68
N ARG A 345 8.37 -0.25 4.14
CA ARG A 345 6.89 -0.35 4.15
C ARG A 345 6.20 -0.54 2.79
N ASP A 346 6.91 -0.39 1.68
CA ASP A 346 6.34 -0.59 0.33
C ASP A 346 7.23 -1.46 -0.57
N ILE A 347 7.72 -2.58 -0.04
CA ILE A 347 8.47 -3.56 -0.84
C ILE A 347 7.49 -4.29 -1.78
N LYS A 348 7.71 -4.15 -3.08
CA LYS A 348 6.94 -4.79 -4.16
C LYS A 348 7.71 -4.70 -5.48
N PRO A 349 7.40 -5.52 -6.50
CA PRO A 349 8.11 -5.49 -7.77
C PRO A 349 8.19 -4.12 -8.46
N ALA A 350 7.21 -3.23 -8.24
CA ALA A 350 7.22 -1.87 -8.79
C ALA A 350 8.32 -0.97 -8.20
N ASN A 351 8.76 -1.27 -6.97
CA ASN A 351 9.75 -0.49 -6.24
C ASN A 351 11.12 -1.18 -6.20
N ILE A 352 11.26 -2.32 -6.89
CA ILE A 352 12.54 -2.98 -7.12
C ILE A 352 12.99 -2.61 -8.52
N LEU A 353 14.03 -1.78 -8.62
CA LEU A 353 14.52 -1.22 -9.89
C LEU A 353 15.78 -1.93 -10.35
N ARG A 354 15.96 -2.03 -11.65
CA ARG A 354 17.02 -2.85 -12.26
C ARG A 354 18.03 -2.00 -13.00
N ASP A 355 19.30 -2.37 -12.92
CA ASP A 355 20.37 -1.77 -13.71
C ASP A 355 20.63 -2.56 -15.00
N SER A 356 21.52 -2.04 -15.85
CA SER A 356 21.95 -2.70 -17.09
C SER A 356 22.80 -3.94 -16.86
N ASN A 357 23.32 -4.15 -15.64
CA ASN A 357 24.16 -5.28 -15.26
C ASN A 357 23.33 -6.44 -14.69
N GLY A 358 21.99 -6.33 -14.76
CA GLY A 358 21.08 -7.35 -14.25
C GLY A 358 21.11 -7.47 -12.73
N ASN A 359 21.38 -6.37 -12.01
CA ASN A 359 21.19 -6.26 -10.57
C ASN A 359 19.97 -5.43 -10.24
N VAL A 360 19.53 -5.52 -8.99
CA VAL A 360 18.41 -4.76 -8.45
C VAL A 360 18.79 -3.88 -7.27
N LYS A 361 18.06 -2.78 -7.14
CA LYS A 361 18.10 -1.85 -6.01
C LYS A 361 16.68 -1.55 -5.54
N ILE A 362 16.52 -1.37 -4.23
CA ILE A 362 15.27 -0.91 -3.61
C ILE A 362 15.14 0.60 -3.87
N GLY A 363 14.00 1.02 -4.42
CA GLY A 363 13.66 2.41 -4.68
C GLY A 363 12.31 2.82 -4.08
N ASP A 364 11.96 4.09 -4.27
CA ASP A 364 10.75 4.76 -3.78
C ASP A 364 10.53 4.71 -2.25
N PHE A 365 11.20 5.64 -1.56
CA PHE A 365 11.14 5.80 -0.10
C PHE A 365 10.00 6.70 0.39
N GLY A 366 9.00 7.00 -0.45
CA GLY A 366 7.90 7.91 -0.09
C GLY A 366 7.04 7.43 1.10
N SER A 367 7.12 6.14 1.46
CA SER A 367 6.50 5.56 2.65
C SER A 367 7.48 5.25 3.76
N ALA A 368 8.79 5.33 3.50
CA ALA A 368 9.82 4.89 4.42
C ALA A 368 9.86 5.80 5.66
N LYS A 369 10.13 5.22 6.83
CA LYS A 369 10.20 5.95 8.10
C LYS A 369 11.28 5.39 9.01
N ARG A 370 11.93 6.29 9.77
CA ARG A 370 12.76 5.91 10.94
C ARG A 370 11.86 5.37 12.05
N LEU A 371 12.32 4.33 12.74
CA LEU A 371 11.56 3.65 13.80
C LEU A 371 11.13 4.62 14.92
N GLN A 372 11.98 5.57 15.27
CA GLN A 372 11.71 6.60 16.30
C GLN A 372 10.57 7.57 15.92
N ALA A 373 10.39 7.83 14.62
CA ALA A 373 9.29 8.67 14.12
C ALA A 373 7.94 7.94 14.15
N ILE A 374 7.95 6.59 14.07
CA ILE A 374 6.75 5.74 14.14
C ILE A 374 6.15 5.75 15.55
N CYS A 375 6.99 5.86 16.58
CA CYS A 375 6.57 5.90 17.98
C CYS A 375 5.98 7.26 18.40
N SER A 376 6.29 8.34 17.68
CA SER A 376 6.09 9.72 18.17
C SER A 376 5.09 10.56 17.38
N GLN A 377 4.62 10.15 16.19
CA GLN A 377 3.78 11.02 15.34
C GLN A 377 2.64 10.33 14.58
N GLN A 378 1.47 10.99 14.59
CA GLN A 378 0.35 10.81 13.65
C GLN A 378 0.65 11.52 12.32
N THR A 379 1.30 10.86 11.36
CA THR A 379 1.58 11.47 10.04
C THR A 379 1.22 10.58 8.85
N SER A 380 0.15 11.02 8.17
CA SER A 380 -0.25 10.96 6.73
C SER A 380 -0.10 9.67 5.90
N THR A 381 -1.28 9.18 5.51
CA THR A 381 -1.72 8.63 4.20
C THR A 381 -0.67 7.90 3.37
N PHE A 382 -0.76 6.58 3.35
CA PHE A 382 -0.09 5.76 2.34
C PHE A 382 -1.10 4.76 1.75
N ILE A 383 -1.04 4.56 0.43
CA ILE A 383 -1.88 3.61 -0.31
C ILE A 383 -1.01 2.38 -0.53
N GLY A 384 -1.05 1.43 0.39
CA GLY A 384 -0.44 0.13 0.11
C GLY A 384 -1.32 -0.67 -0.86
N THR A 385 -0.69 -1.41 -1.76
CA THR A 385 -1.39 -2.47 -2.51
C THR A 385 -1.61 -3.62 -1.53
N PRO A 386 -2.86 -3.98 -1.18
CA PRO A 386 -3.15 -4.95 -0.11
C PRO A 386 -2.44 -6.29 -0.25
N ASN A 387 -2.08 -6.66 -1.47
CA ASN A 387 -1.45 -7.92 -1.85
C ASN A 387 -0.05 -8.14 -1.21
N TYR A 388 0.59 -7.10 -0.66
CA TYR A 388 1.91 -7.21 -0.03
C TYR A 388 1.89 -6.92 1.48
N MET A 389 0.71 -6.68 2.07
CA MET A 389 0.60 -6.29 3.48
C MET A 389 0.66 -7.49 4.42
N ALA A 390 1.44 -7.35 5.49
CA ALA A 390 1.52 -8.35 6.55
C ALA A 390 0.29 -8.35 7.47
N PRO A 391 -0.03 -9.47 8.14
CA PRO A 391 -1.16 -9.57 9.07
C PRO A 391 -1.19 -8.49 10.14
N GLU A 392 -0.03 -8.21 10.75
CA GLU A 392 0.09 -7.21 11.79
C GLU A 392 -0.15 -5.77 11.27
N VAL A 393 0.14 -5.50 9.99
CA VAL A 393 -0.12 -4.19 9.37
C VAL A 393 -1.61 -4.02 9.12
N VAL A 394 -2.27 -5.05 8.58
CA VAL A 394 -3.72 -5.08 8.36
C VAL A 394 -4.49 -4.89 9.67
N LEU A 395 -4.01 -5.50 10.76
CA LEU A 395 -4.60 -5.38 12.10
C LEU A 395 -4.23 -4.07 12.81
N GLY A 396 -3.43 -3.20 12.19
CA GLY A 396 -3.06 -1.90 12.75
C GLY A 396 -1.96 -1.95 13.83
N HIS A 397 -1.25 -3.07 13.97
CA HIS A 397 -0.12 -3.22 14.88
C HIS A 397 1.16 -2.64 14.26
N THR A 398 1.48 -1.39 14.57
CA THR A 398 2.58 -0.64 13.92
C THR A 398 3.99 -0.94 14.45
N ARG A 399 4.14 -1.75 15.50
CA ARG A 399 5.43 -1.98 16.18
C ARG A 399 6.40 -2.88 15.42
N HIS A 400 5.94 -3.63 14.42
CA HIS A 400 6.73 -4.70 13.79
C HIS A 400 7.07 -4.43 12.32
N GLY A 401 7.27 -3.16 11.95
CA GLY A 401 7.47 -2.78 10.54
C GLY A 401 8.61 -3.51 9.83
N ARG A 402 9.72 -3.81 10.52
CA ARG A 402 10.83 -4.60 9.95
C ARG A 402 10.38 -5.98 9.47
N LYS A 403 9.59 -6.70 10.28
CA LYS A 403 9.06 -8.02 9.93
C LYS A 403 7.96 -7.93 8.87
N ALA A 404 7.25 -6.80 8.79
CA ALA A 404 6.31 -6.55 7.71
C ALA A 404 7.01 -6.42 6.34
N ASP A 405 8.18 -5.76 6.27
CA ASP A 405 8.97 -5.73 5.01
C ASP A 405 9.35 -7.16 4.55
N ILE A 406 9.65 -8.08 5.48
CA ILE A 406 9.99 -9.47 5.17
C ILE A 406 8.78 -10.23 4.58
N TRP A 407 7.58 -9.99 5.09
CA TRP A 407 6.36 -10.53 4.47
C TRP A 407 6.21 -10.03 3.02
N SER A 408 6.44 -8.74 2.80
CA SER A 408 6.38 -8.13 1.47
C SER A 408 7.45 -8.68 0.51
N VAL A 409 8.63 -9.10 1.01
CA VAL A 409 9.62 -9.86 0.22
C VAL A 409 9.04 -11.20 -0.25
N GLY A 410 8.33 -11.92 0.64
CA GLY A 410 7.62 -13.15 0.29
C GLY A 410 6.64 -12.97 -0.85
N CYS A 411 5.78 -11.95 -0.75
CA CYS A 411 4.84 -11.59 -1.81
C CYS A 411 5.56 -11.21 -3.13
N THR A 412 6.66 -10.46 -3.03
CA THR A 412 7.48 -10.07 -4.19
C THR A 412 8.09 -11.28 -4.89
N LEU A 413 8.61 -12.25 -4.13
CA LEU A 413 9.20 -13.47 -4.68
C LEU A 413 8.14 -14.37 -5.36
N VAL A 414 6.96 -14.53 -4.75
CA VAL A 414 5.84 -15.23 -5.40
C VAL A 414 5.49 -14.59 -6.74
N GLU A 415 5.41 -13.26 -6.80
CA GLU A 415 5.08 -12.55 -8.05
C GLU A 415 6.20 -12.67 -9.09
N MET A 416 7.47 -12.61 -8.68
CA MET A 416 8.59 -12.88 -9.59
C MET A 416 8.48 -14.28 -10.20
N LEU A 417 8.10 -15.30 -9.44
CA LEU A 417 8.02 -16.69 -9.91
C LEU A 417 6.74 -17.01 -10.70
N THR A 418 5.67 -16.23 -10.56
CA THR A 418 4.34 -16.55 -11.11
C THR A 418 3.80 -15.51 -12.09
N ALA A 419 4.45 -14.34 -12.18
CA ALA A 419 3.95 -13.12 -12.80
C ALA A 419 2.62 -12.59 -12.21
N LYS A 420 2.23 -13.09 -11.03
CA LYS A 420 0.95 -12.78 -10.37
C LYS A 420 1.21 -12.56 -8.88
N SER A 421 0.65 -11.50 -8.30
CA SER A 421 0.69 -11.37 -6.84
C SER A 421 0.02 -12.57 -6.15
N PRO A 422 0.42 -12.98 -4.92
CA PRO A 422 0.00 -14.23 -4.29
C PRO A 422 -1.51 -14.52 -4.28
N TRP A 423 -2.33 -13.47 -4.20
CA TRP A 423 -3.80 -13.56 -4.08
C TRP A 423 -4.51 -12.70 -5.13
N ASN A 424 -3.98 -12.68 -6.36
CA ASN A 424 -4.47 -11.82 -7.44
C ASN A 424 -5.93 -12.06 -7.87
N ASN A 425 -6.53 -13.19 -7.46
CA ASN A 425 -7.90 -13.59 -7.77
C ASN A 425 -8.92 -13.10 -6.73
N LEU A 426 -8.47 -12.47 -5.64
CA LEU A 426 -9.33 -11.98 -4.58
C LEU A 426 -9.47 -10.46 -4.65
N GLU A 427 -10.67 -9.97 -4.32
CA GLU A 427 -10.89 -8.52 -4.14
C GLU A 427 -10.07 -7.99 -2.94
N PRO A 428 -9.63 -6.73 -2.95
CA PRO A 428 -8.82 -6.11 -1.89
C PRO A 428 -9.31 -6.39 -0.47
N MET A 429 -10.60 -6.21 -0.19
CA MET A 429 -11.17 -6.44 1.14
C MET A 429 -11.14 -7.94 1.53
N ALA A 430 -11.29 -8.84 0.55
CA ALA A 430 -11.18 -10.28 0.80
C ALA A 430 -9.74 -10.68 1.15
N ILE A 431 -8.74 -10.09 0.47
CA ILE A 431 -7.32 -10.31 0.76
C ILE A 431 -7.01 -9.91 2.20
N ILE A 432 -7.36 -8.67 2.56
CA ILE A 432 -7.13 -8.10 3.89
C ILE A 432 -7.81 -8.95 4.96
N PHE A 433 -9.07 -9.29 4.75
CA PHE A 433 -9.83 -10.13 5.66
C PHE A 433 -9.18 -11.51 5.86
N ASN A 434 -8.82 -12.17 4.75
CA ASN A 434 -8.20 -13.48 4.81
C ASN A 434 -6.85 -13.39 5.53
N ILE A 435 -5.98 -12.46 5.16
CA ILE A 435 -4.69 -12.20 5.83
C ILE A 435 -4.89 -11.92 7.33
N ALA A 436 -5.92 -11.18 7.72
CA ALA A 436 -6.21 -10.88 9.12
C ALA A 436 -6.67 -12.10 9.94
N LYS A 437 -7.24 -13.13 9.29
CA LYS A 437 -7.80 -14.31 9.96
C LYS A 437 -6.91 -15.55 9.84
N HIS A 438 -6.32 -15.77 8.68
CA HIS A 438 -5.46 -16.91 8.34
C HIS A 438 -4.43 -16.51 7.27
N ASN A 439 -3.58 -17.44 6.85
CA ASN A 439 -2.75 -17.20 5.66
C ASN A 439 -3.54 -17.69 4.44
N PRO A 440 -3.91 -16.82 3.50
CA PRO A 440 -4.60 -17.27 2.30
C PRO A 440 -3.65 -18.13 1.47
N SER A 441 -4.17 -19.21 0.88
CA SER A 441 -3.37 -20.09 0.04
C SER A 441 -2.86 -19.33 -1.19
N TYR A 442 -1.64 -19.65 -1.60
CA TYR A 442 -1.00 -19.17 -2.83
C TYR A 442 -0.53 -20.39 -3.63
N GLN A 443 -0.34 -20.21 -4.93
CA GLN A 443 0.11 -21.27 -5.83
C GLN A 443 1.49 -20.93 -6.39
N LEU A 444 2.36 -21.93 -6.42
CA LEU A 444 3.67 -21.86 -7.05
C LEU A 444 3.71 -22.84 -8.24
N PRO A 445 4.47 -22.53 -9.30
CA PRO A 445 4.79 -23.50 -10.33
C PRO A 445 5.48 -24.76 -9.76
N LEU A 446 5.27 -25.92 -10.40
CA LEU A 446 5.82 -27.20 -9.94
C LEU A 446 7.36 -27.25 -10.03
N ASP A 447 7.94 -26.41 -10.87
CA ASP A 447 9.38 -26.30 -11.13
C ASP A 447 10.07 -25.23 -10.28
N VAL A 448 9.38 -24.67 -9.27
CA VAL A 448 10.03 -23.75 -8.31
C VAL A 448 11.08 -24.49 -7.50
N ASP A 449 12.24 -23.84 -7.35
CA ASP A 449 13.34 -24.37 -6.58
C ASP A 449 12.91 -24.59 -5.10
N PRO A 450 13.19 -25.77 -4.50
CA PRO A 450 12.82 -26.05 -3.12
C PRO A 450 13.34 -25.02 -2.11
N ILE A 451 14.50 -24.42 -2.36
CA ILE A 451 15.07 -23.36 -1.51
C ILE A 451 14.17 -22.13 -1.53
N LEU A 452 13.72 -21.70 -2.73
CA LEU A 452 12.85 -20.53 -2.87
C LEU A 452 11.46 -20.80 -2.29
N SER A 453 10.90 -21.99 -2.52
CA SER A 453 9.63 -22.39 -1.92
C SER A 453 9.70 -22.38 -0.38
N TYR A 454 10.79 -22.90 0.19
CA TYR A 454 10.98 -22.89 1.65
C TYR A 454 11.19 -21.46 2.18
N LEU A 455 11.96 -20.62 1.49
CA LEU A 455 12.13 -19.20 1.83
C LEU A 455 10.78 -18.48 1.87
N ILE A 456 9.92 -18.66 0.85
CA ILE A 456 8.57 -18.07 0.84
C ILE A 456 7.79 -18.52 2.06
N SER A 457 7.80 -19.81 2.39
CA SER A 457 7.08 -20.33 3.56
C SER A 457 7.52 -19.66 4.87
N MET A 458 8.82 -19.39 5.02
CA MET A 458 9.37 -18.69 6.19
C MET A 458 8.95 -17.22 6.24
N THR A 459 8.88 -16.54 5.09
CA THR A 459 8.42 -15.13 5.04
C THR A 459 6.94 -14.98 5.40
N PHE A 460 6.13 -16.00 5.16
CA PHE A 460 4.71 -16.04 5.53
C PHE A 460 4.44 -16.62 6.93
N GLU A 461 5.45 -16.74 7.80
CA GLU A 461 5.21 -16.99 9.22
C GLU A 461 4.36 -15.86 9.82
N ARG A 462 3.24 -16.25 10.41
CA ARG A 462 2.21 -15.33 10.90
C ARG A 462 2.60 -14.73 12.24
N ASP A 463 3.22 -15.53 13.09
CA ASP A 463 3.77 -15.07 14.36
C ASP A 463 4.96 -14.15 14.05
N VAL A 464 4.76 -12.86 14.29
CA VAL A 464 5.72 -11.81 13.92
C VAL A 464 7.07 -11.97 14.62
N ASP A 465 7.07 -12.57 15.81
CA ASP A 465 8.28 -12.82 16.59
C ASP A 465 9.08 -13.99 15.99
N LYS A 466 8.38 -14.98 15.41
CA LYS A 466 8.99 -16.14 14.73
C LYS A 466 9.39 -15.87 13.28
N ARG A 467 8.73 -14.94 12.60
CA ARG A 467 9.10 -14.56 11.22
C ARG A 467 10.56 -14.11 11.19
N PRO A 468 11.42 -14.62 10.30
CA PRO A 468 12.84 -14.28 10.31
C PRO A 468 13.10 -12.81 9.95
N SER A 469 14.25 -12.28 10.34
CA SER A 469 14.79 -11.01 9.83
C SER A 469 15.48 -11.19 8.48
N ALA A 470 15.81 -10.08 7.80
CA ALA A 470 16.58 -10.13 6.56
C ALA A 470 17.93 -10.84 6.76
N LEU A 471 18.66 -10.50 7.82
CA LEU A 471 19.93 -11.15 8.18
C LEU A 471 19.76 -12.66 8.44
N GLN A 472 18.70 -13.07 9.14
CA GLN A 472 18.44 -14.49 9.37
C GLN A 472 18.17 -15.24 8.06
N LEU A 473 17.44 -14.63 7.12
CA LEU A 473 17.22 -15.22 5.80
C LEU A 473 18.52 -15.30 4.99
N LEU A 474 19.37 -14.27 5.02
CA LEU A 474 20.66 -14.29 4.34
C LEU A 474 21.59 -15.40 4.87
N ASN A 475 21.57 -15.65 6.19
CA ASN A 475 22.43 -16.66 6.81
C ASN A 475 21.89 -18.09 6.70
N ASN A 476 20.56 -18.26 6.64
CA ASN A 476 19.93 -19.58 6.67
C ASN A 476 19.79 -20.23 5.29
N PHE A 477 20.02 -19.48 4.21
CA PHE A 477 19.82 -19.93 2.84
C PHE A 477 21.11 -19.78 2.02
N ASP A 478 21.50 -20.83 1.33
CA ASP A 478 22.61 -20.82 0.39
C ASP A 478 22.19 -20.16 -0.93
N PHE A 479 22.53 -18.87 -1.07
CA PHE A 479 22.24 -18.11 -2.28
C PHE A 479 23.30 -18.30 -3.37
N ASP A 480 24.45 -18.93 -3.11
CA ASP A 480 25.53 -19.09 -4.10
C ASP A 480 25.05 -19.85 -5.34
N LYS A 481 24.10 -20.77 -5.14
CA LYS A 481 23.38 -21.47 -6.22
C LYS A 481 22.75 -20.54 -7.25
N PHE A 482 22.28 -19.36 -6.84
CA PHE A 482 21.62 -18.39 -7.70
C PHE A 482 22.56 -17.29 -8.19
N LEU A 483 23.73 -17.14 -7.57
CA LEU A 483 24.70 -16.08 -7.86
C LEU A 483 25.78 -16.53 -8.86
N ASN A 484 26.14 -17.82 -8.87
CA ASN A 484 27.28 -18.35 -9.63
C ASN A 484 26.90 -18.92 -11.01
N THR A 485 26.11 -18.20 -11.80
CA THR A 485 25.88 -18.55 -13.21
C THR A 485 26.77 -17.68 -14.10
N SER A 486 28.01 -18.14 -14.30
CA SER A 486 28.88 -17.72 -15.40
C SER A 486 28.67 -18.64 -16.60
#